data_AF-A0A0M0LDN5-F1
#
_entry.id   AF-A0A0M0LDN5-F1
#
_cell.length_a   1.000
_cell.length_b   1.000
_cell.length_c   1.000
_cell.angle_alpha   90.00
_cell.angle_beta   90.00
_cell.angle_gamma   90.00
#
_symmetry.space_group_name_H-M   'P 1'
#
loop_
_entity.id
_entity.type
_entity.pdbx_description
1 polymer ?
#
loop_
_entity_poly.entity_id
_entity_poly.type
_entity_poly.pdbx_seq_one_letter_code
_entity_poly.pdbx_strand_id
1 'polypeptide(L)'
;MGDSILNLNDNVSSFDLAQQFVNFVILCPFNLPNGCFIKNISLKKESRSTRSSIRFEIISKNRVVRVKQFYYDWGIPIVYADTNLIFPGKSFEIDGIVGFIGIDYKGNQAACYARWFTNVELSVLKGRFGEDELISIIKSLTPLNSLIIEKWGEKSYTTTSYTARYGIAKWQEDEISRVIWYENNFDINKRISSQSIFIPSFEYQEFFLDSIGFNQNKFGVETHFLYRSKINYTDGIWFWLAPEEMIENLSYKVGENIGVRQSWNVKKERLLIGNTEITMLIHKQNAQYYGWYAHWKIGKYIYQLFIRPSVNFNKEKLTGFIKTLNEVK
;
A
#
# COMPACT_ATOMS: atom_id res chain seq x y z
N MET A 1 -2.10 33.76 -34.20
CA MET A 1 -1.78 34.51 -32.97
C MET A 1 -2.99 34.44 -32.08
N GLY A 2 -2.82 33.84 -30.91
CA GLY A 2 -3.88 33.48 -29.98
C GLY A 2 -3.35 32.38 -29.07
N ASP A 3 -2.22 32.68 -28.41
CA ASP A 3 -1.63 31.82 -27.40
C ASP A 3 -2.60 31.77 -26.21
N SER A 4 -3.35 30.67 -26.08
CA SER A 4 -3.98 30.34 -24.81
C SER A 4 -2.91 29.78 -23.89
N ILE A 5 -2.25 30.68 -23.17
CA ILE A 5 -1.58 30.36 -21.93
C ILE A 5 -2.69 29.88 -20.99
N LEU A 6 -2.85 28.56 -20.88
CA LEU A 6 -3.62 27.94 -19.81
C LEU A 6 -2.94 28.32 -18.50
N ASN A 7 -3.55 29.29 -17.82
CA ASN A 7 -3.17 29.67 -16.47
C ASN A 7 -3.20 28.42 -15.58
N LEU A 8 -2.16 28.27 -14.75
CA LEU A 8 -2.03 27.20 -13.76
C LEU A 8 -3.25 27.05 -12.81
N ASN A 9 -4.15 28.05 -12.77
CA ASN A 9 -5.36 28.08 -11.95
C ASN A 9 -6.53 27.20 -12.45
N ASP A 10 -6.64 26.88 -13.75
CA ASP A 10 -7.77 26.06 -14.23
C ASP A 10 -7.65 24.60 -13.78
N ASN A 11 -6.41 24.11 -13.62
CA ASN A 11 -6.14 22.74 -13.19
C ASN A 11 -6.54 22.53 -11.72
N VAL A 12 -6.39 23.55 -10.87
CA VAL A 12 -6.81 23.54 -9.46
C VAL A 12 -8.31 23.25 -9.39
N SER A 13 -9.13 23.95 -10.18
CA SER A 13 -10.57 23.67 -10.23
C SER A 13 -10.89 22.21 -10.58
N SER A 14 -10.11 21.58 -11.49
CA SER A 14 -10.35 20.20 -11.91
C SER A 14 -9.93 19.16 -10.88
N PHE A 15 -8.80 19.35 -10.19
CA PHE A 15 -8.31 18.43 -9.17
C PHE A 15 -9.08 18.57 -7.87
N ASP A 16 -9.44 19.79 -7.49
CA ASP A 16 -10.23 20.09 -6.30
C ASP A 16 -11.63 19.49 -6.40
N LEU A 17 -12.28 19.63 -7.56
CA LEU A 17 -13.55 18.98 -7.85
C LEU A 17 -13.39 17.46 -7.90
N ALA A 18 -12.31 16.95 -8.50
CA ALA A 18 -12.06 15.51 -8.56
C ALA A 18 -11.87 14.87 -7.18
N GLN A 19 -11.26 15.59 -6.23
CA GLN A 19 -11.00 15.11 -4.88
C GLN A 19 -12.29 14.71 -4.14
N GLN A 20 -13.44 15.28 -4.50
CA GLN A 20 -14.75 14.96 -3.91
C GLN A 20 -15.31 13.61 -4.36
N PHE A 21 -14.78 13.02 -5.43
CA PHE A 21 -15.29 11.78 -6.04
C PHE A 21 -14.35 10.59 -5.87
N VAL A 22 -13.27 10.75 -5.10
CA VAL A 22 -12.27 9.72 -4.84
C VAL A 22 -12.10 9.50 -3.33
N ASN A 23 -11.58 8.33 -2.99
CA ASN A 23 -11.39 7.84 -1.63
C ASN A 23 -9.90 7.85 -1.18
N PHE A 24 -9.09 8.70 -1.80
CA PHE A 24 -7.65 8.85 -1.57
C PHE A 24 -7.23 10.29 -1.80
N VAL A 25 -6.00 10.67 -1.39
CA VAL A 25 -5.48 12.03 -1.58
C VAL A 25 -5.01 12.24 -3.02
N ILE A 26 -5.61 13.15 -3.78
CA ILE A 26 -5.10 13.52 -5.11
C ILE A 26 -3.84 14.35 -4.93
N LEU A 27 -2.75 13.90 -5.56
CA LEU A 27 -1.47 14.60 -5.59
C LEU A 27 -1.37 15.44 -6.88
N CYS A 28 -1.43 16.75 -6.71
CA CYS A 28 -1.44 17.73 -7.78
C CYS A 28 0.00 18.11 -8.19
N PRO A 29 0.30 18.23 -9.50
CA PRO A 29 1.62 18.58 -10.00
C PRO A 29 1.87 20.11 -10.00
N PHE A 30 2.00 20.75 -8.83
CA PHE A 30 2.12 22.22 -8.74
C PHE A 30 3.46 22.78 -9.24
N ASN A 31 4.55 22.05 -9.05
CA ASN A 31 5.91 22.50 -9.37
C ASN A 31 6.56 21.59 -10.41
N LEU A 32 5.94 21.46 -11.58
CA LEU A 32 6.47 20.63 -12.65
C LEU A 32 7.84 21.14 -13.15
N PRO A 33 8.70 20.25 -13.66
CA PRO A 33 9.95 20.67 -14.31
C PRO A 33 9.71 21.66 -15.45
N ASN A 34 10.68 22.55 -15.70
CA ASN A 34 10.55 23.60 -16.72
C ASN A 34 10.16 23.04 -18.10
N GLY A 35 9.16 23.66 -18.72
CA GLY A 35 8.63 23.25 -20.03
C GLY A 35 7.71 22.02 -20.00
N CYS A 36 7.34 21.53 -18.81
CA CYS A 36 6.30 20.53 -18.63
C CYS A 36 4.93 21.20 -18.39
N PHE A 37 3.87 20.64 -18.95
CA PHE A 37 2.49 21.06 -18.67
C PHE A 37 1.54 19.86 -18.68
N ILE A 38 0.36 20.03 -18.09
CA ILE A 38 -0.64 18.96 -17.93
C ILE A 38 -1.63 18.98 -19.09
N LYS A 39 -2.03 17.80 -19.56
CA LYS A 39 -3.16 17.60 -20.48
C LYS A 39 -3.96 16.34 -20.13
N ASN A 40 -5.10 16.17 -20.79
CA ASN A 40 -5.87 14.93 -20.81
C ASN A 40 -6.25 14.39 -19.42
N ILE A 41 -6.72 15.30 -18.54
CA ILE A 41 -7.21 14.94 -17.21
C ILE A 41 -8.51 14.15 -17.36
N SER A 42 -8.56 12.97 -16.77
CA SER A 42 -9.74 12.10 -16.77
C SER A 42 -9.96 11.50 -15.39
N LEU A 43 -11.22 11.56 -14.94
CA LEU A 43 -11.65 11.06 -13.64
C LEU A 43 -12.60 9.88 -13.83
N LYS A 44 -12.29 8.79 -13.15
CA LYS A 44 -13.23 7.71 -12.88
C LYS A 44 -13.74 7.91 -11.46
N LYS A 45 -15.00 8.35 -11.32
CA LYS A 45 -15.65 8.57 -10.03
C LYS A 45 -15.91 7.23 -9.32
N GLU A 46 -15.86 7.22 -8.01
CA GLU A 46 -16.28 6.04 -7.25
C GLU A 46 -17.77 5.74 -7.44
N SER A 47 -18.12 4.46 -7.55
CA SER A 47 -19.48 3.95 -7.43
C SER A 47 -19.45 2.51 -6.89
N ARG A 48 -20.59 1.96 -6.49
CA ARG A 48 -20.67 0.56 -6.01
C ARG A 48 -20.16 -0.51 -6.99
N SER A 49 -19.98 -0.20 -8.27
CA SER A 49 -19.37 -1.10 -9.26
C SER A 49 -18.00 -0.64 -9.76
N THR A 50 -17.54 0.53 -9.31
CA THR A 50 -16.35 1.19 -9.85
C THR A 50 -15.49 1.79 -8.74
N ARG A 51 -14.25 1.30 -8.65
CA ARG A 51 -13.18 1.98 -7.91
C ARG A 51 -12.78 3.28 -8.59
N SER A 52 -12.49 4.29 -7.79
CA SER A 52 -12.11 5.60 -8.28
C SER A 52 -10.65 5.64 -8.78
N SER A 53 -10.38 6.51 -9.75
CA SER A 53 -9.02 6.80 -10.21
C SER A 53 -8.98 8.11 -10.98
N ILE A 54 -7.87 8.81 -10.93
CA ILE A 54 -7.62 9.97 -11.80
C ILE A 54 -6.40 9.70 -12.68
N ARG A 55 -6.43 10.18 -13.92
CA ARG A 55 -5.33 10.09 -14.88
C ARG A 55 -5.12 11.43 -15.55
N PHE A 56 -3.87 11.73 -15.86
CA PHE A 56 -3.50 12.89 -16.65
C PHE A 56 -2.17 12.63 -17.32
N GLU A 57 -1.82 13.49 -18.27
CA GLU A 57 -0.56 13.45 -18.99
C GLU A 57 0.26 14.68 -18.67
N ILE A 58 1.56 14.49 -18.48
CA ILE A 58 2.54 15.56 -18.42
C ILE A 58 3.31 15.54 -19.74
N ILE A 59 3.25 16.66 -20.45
CA ILE A 59 3.83 16.85 -21.77
C ILE A 59 5.07 17.72 -21.63
N SER A 60 6.19 17.30 -22.24
CA SER A 60 7.44 18.07 -22.30
C SER A 60 8.01 18.00 -23.70
N LYS A 61 7.90 19.08 -24.48
CA LYS A 61 8.22 19.09 -25.92
C LYS A 61 7.48 17.96 -26.66
N ASN A 62 8.21 17.01 -27.24
CA ASN A 62 7.67 15.84 -27.95
C ASN A 62 7.57 14.58 -27.06
N ARG A 63 7.69 14.72 -25.73
CA ARG A 63 7.68 13.61 -24.77
C ARG A 63 6.42 13.62 -23.93
N VAL A 64 5.94 12.45 -23.53
CA VAL A 64 4.70 12.28 -22.78
C VAL A 64 4.90 11.24 -21.69
N VAL A 65 4.54 11.60 -20.46
CA VAL A 65 4.39 10.65 -19.35
C VAL A 65 2.96 10.72 -18.82
N ARG A 66 2.32 9.56 -18.68
CA ARG A 66 0.99 9.44 -18.10
C ARG A 66 1.10 9.15 -16.61
N VAL A 67 0.45 9.98 -15.81
CA VAL A 67 0.26 9.75 -14.37
C VAL A 67 -1.12 9.14 -14.15
N LYS A 68 -1.18 8.08 -13.36
CA LYS A 68 -2.43 7.49 -12.86
C LYS A 68 -2.35 7.44 -11.35
N GLN A 69 -3.38 7.93 -10.68
CA GLN A 69 -3.52 7.88 -9.23
C GLN A 69 -4.79 7.13 -8.85
N PHE A 70 -4.68 6.26 -7.85
CA PHE A 70 -5.77 5.43 -7.35
C PHE A 70 -5.38 4.83 -5.99
N TYR A 71 -6.35 4.26 -5.27
CA TYR A 71 -6.08 3.50 -4.06
C TYR A 71 -6.03 2.00 -4.39
N TYR A 72 -4.87 1.36 -4.20
CA TYR A 72 -4.70 -0.09 -4.32
C TYR A 72 -5.18 -0.79 -3.04
N ASP A 73 -6.49 -1.03 -2.94
CA ASP A 73 -7.15 -1.51 -1.71
C ASP A 73 -7.71 -2.94 -1.81
N TRP A 74 -7.19 -3.75 -2.74
CA TRP A 74 -7.75 -5.07 -3.07
C TRP A 74 -6.73 -6.22 -3.10
N GLY A 75 -5.50 -5.99 -2.65
CA GLY A 75 -4.48 -7.06 -2.58
C GLY A 75 -3.71 -7.02 -1.28
N ILE A 76 -2.95 -5.95 -1.07
CA ILE A 76 -2.21 -5.71 0.18
C ILE A 76 -2.73 -4.38 0.74
N PRO A 77 -3.31 -4.34 1.96
CA PRO A 77 -3.93 -3.15 2.53
C PRO A 77 -2.92 -2.07 2.95
N ILE A 78 -1.61 -2.37 2.93
CA ILE A 78 -0.56 -1.36 2.98
C ILE A 78 -0.26 -0.85 1.56
N VAL A 79 -0.16 0.48 1.41
CA VAL A 79 0.02 1.11 0.09
C VAL A 79 1.37 0.69 -0.52
N TYR A 80 1.33 -0.05 -1.61
CA TYR A 80 2.52 -0.65 -2.23
C TYR A 80 3.01 0.18 -3.43
N ALA A 81 4.32 0.41 -3.54
CA ALA A 81 4.90 1.38 -4.48
C ALA A 81 5.51 0.76 -5.75
N ASP A 82 4.99 -0.36 -6.26
CA ASP A 82 5.47 -1.01 -7.50
C ASP A 82 4.35 -1.51 -8.43
N THR A 83 3.11 -1.04 -8.24
CA THR A 83 1.90 -1.70 -8.73
C THR A 83 1.83 -1.88 -10.26
N ASN A 84 2.47 -1.02 -11.06
CA ASN A 84 2.53 -1.18 -12.51
C ASN A 84 3.82 -1.84 -13.03
N LEU A 85 4.84 -2.04 -12.20
CA LEU A 85 6.16 -2.50 -12.62
C LEU A 85 6.18 -4.02 -12.74
N ILE A 86 6.73 -4.53 -13.85
CA ILE A 86 7.06 -5.95 -14.01
C ILE A 86 8.55 -6.22 -13.77
N PHE A 87 9.39 -5.22 -14.03
CA PHE A 87 10.80 -5.21 -13.71
C PHE A 87 11.11 -3.95 -12.91
N PRO A 88 10.96 -3.98 -11.57
CA PRO A 88 11.40 -2.89 -10.72
C PRO A 88 12.92 -2.81 -10.80
N GLY A 89 13.41 -1.64 -11.18
CA GLY A 89 14.82 -1.28 -11.20
C GLY A 89 15.21 -0.66 -9.86
N LYS A 90 15.72 0.57 -9.89
CA LYS A 90 16.20 1.25 -8.68
C LYS A 90 15.05 1.77 -7.83
N SER A 91 15.18 1.65 -6.52
CA SER A 91 14.37 2.40 -5.56
C SER A 91 14.88 3.83 -5.41
N PHE A 92 13.99 4.74 -5.04
CA PHE A 92 14.31 6.11 -4.66
C PHE A 92 13.53 6.51 -3.41
N GLU A 93 13.93 7.61 -2.78
CA GLU A 93 13.30 8.15 -1.58
C GLU A 93 12.81 9.59 -1.81
N ILE A 94 11.59 9.88 -1.34
CA ILE A 94 11.02 11.23 -1.25
C ILE A 94 10.39 11.35 0.14
N ASP A 95 10.83 12.32 0.95
CA ASP A 95 10.31 12.58 2.29
C ASP A 95 10.20 11.32 3.19
N GLY A 96 11.22 10.46 3.16
CA GLY A 96 11.23 9.21 3.91
C GLY A 96 10.33 8.09 3.35
N ILE A 97 9.72 8.28 2.18
CA ILE A 97 8.89 7.28 1.52
C ILE A 97 9.60 6.71 0.29
N VAL A 98 9.57 5.39 0.19
CA VAL A 98 10.21 4.64 -0.90
C VAL A 98 9.29 4.54 -2.12
N GLY A 99 9.84 4.85 -3.28
CA GLY A 99 9.28 4.53 -4.60
C GLY A 99 10.25 3.74 -5.47
N PHE A 100 9.82 3.35 -6.67
CA PHE A 100 10.58 2.50 -7.58
C PHE A 100 10.51 3.03 -9.01
N ILE A 101 11.63 2.98 -9.73
CA ILE A 101 11.70 3.18 -11.19
C ILE A 101 11.88 1.81 -11.83
N GLY A 102 11.27 1.57 -12.98
CA GLY A 102 11.44 0.32 -13.69
C GLY A 102 10.74 0.30 -15.03
N ILE A 103 10.32 -0.90 -15.42
CA ILE A 103 9.54 -1.14 -16.64
C ILE A 103 8.14 -1.59 -16.27
N ASP A 104 7.12 -0.95 -16.86
CA ASP A 104 5.74 -1.34 -16.64
C ASP A 104 5.32 -2.57 -17.47
N TYR A 105 4.14 -3.10 -17.18
CA TYR A 105 3.57 -4.25 -17.89
C TYR A 105 3.35 -4.04 -19.40
N LYS A 106 3.50 -2.82 -19.92
CA LYS A 106 3.46 -2.51 -21.36
C LYS A 106 4.86 -2.37 -21.98
N GLY A 107 5.91 -2.61 -21.20
CA GLY A 107 7.30 -2.45 -21.65
C GLY A 107 7.79 -1.00 -21.64
N ASN A 108 7.05 -0.06 -21.05
CA ASN A 108 7.45 1.34 -21.00
C ASN A 108 8.34 1.64 -19.80
N GLN A 109 9.22 2.64 -19.93
CA GLN A 109 9.85 3.27 -18.78
C GLN A 109 8.76 3.80 -17.84
N ALA A 110 8.89 3.49 -16.56
CA ALA A 110 7.86 3.74 -15.57
C ALA A 110 8.45 4.06 -14.20
N ALA A 111 7.62 4.65 -13.35
CA ALA A 111 7.94 4.84 -11.95
C ALA A 111 6.67 4.69 -11.10
N CYS A 112 6.81 4.16 -9.90
CA CYS A 112 5.76 4.06 -8.92
C CYS A 112 6.14 4.74 -7.62
N TYR A 113 5.13 5.30 -6.99
CA TYR A 113 5.22 5.91 -5.68
C TYR A 113 3.89 5.74 -4.94
N ALA A 114 3.90 5.93 -3.62
CA ALA A 114 2.73 5.78 -2.79
C ALA A 114 2.75 6.80 -1.66
N ARG A 115 1.64 7.49 -1.39
CA ARG A 115 1.51 8.35 -0.20
C ARG A 115 0.03 8.54 0.16
N TRP A 116 -0.31 8.49 1.45
CA TRP A 116 -1.67 8.81 1.94
C TRP A 116 -2.80 8.07 1.19
N PHE A 117 -2.68 6.74 1.10
CA PHE A 117 -3.56 5.85 0.32
C PHE A 117 -3.55 6.02 -1.20
N THR A 118 -2.67 6.87 -1.72
CA THR A 118 -2.59 7.13 -3.15
C THR A 118 -1.40 6.41 -3.75
N ASN A 119 -1.68 5.39 -4.56
CA ASN A 119 -0.71 4.81 -5.48
C ASN A 119 -0.61 5.70 -6.71
N VAL A 120 0.63 6.05 -7.07
CA VAL A 120 0.98 6.83 -8.24
C VAL A 120 1.72 5.93 -9.22
N GLU A 121 1.22 5.84 -10.45
CA GLU A 121 1.84 5.11 -11.55
C GLU A 121 2.19 6.07 -12.69
N LEU A 122 3.48 6.26 -12.95
CA LEU A 122 4.01 6.91 -14.13
C LEU A 122 4.29 5.87 -15.22
N SER A 123 3.96 6.20 -16.46
CA SER A 123 4.29 5.41 -17.66
C SER A 123 4.66 6.37 -18.79
N VAL A 124 5.88 6.26 -19.31
CA VAL A 124 6.38 7.08 -20.42
C VAL A 124 5.75 6.56 -21.71
N LEU A 125 4.80 7.32 -22.25
CA LEU A 125 4.07 6.95 -23.47
C LEU A 125 4.83 7.34 -24.74
N LYS A 126 5.66 8.40 -24.67
CA LYS A 126 6.42 8.90 -25.81
C LYS A 126 7.73 9.54 -25.37
N GLY A 127 8.80 9.25 -26.10
CA GLY A 127 10.14 9.79 -25.84
C GLY A 127 10.85 9.04 -24.71
N ARG A 128 11.83 9.70 -24.09
CA ARG A 128 12.59 9.18 -22.95
C ARG A 128 12.72 10.26 -21.88
N PHE A 129 12.67 9.85 -20.63
CA PHE A 129 12.92 10.69 -19.48
C PHE A 129 14.13 10.14 -18.71
N GLY A 130 14.98 11.00 -18.18
CA GLY A 130 15.99 10.57 -17.21
C GLY A 130 15.33 10.06 -15.92
N GLU A 131 16.02 9.22 -15.16
CA GLU A 131 15.55 8.77 -13.83
C GLU A 131 15.27 9.98 -12.93
N ASP A 132 16.19 10.94 -12.88
CA ASP A 132 16.04 12.17 -12.09
C ASP A 132 14.86 13.04 -12.56
N GLU A 133 14.55 13.05 -13.87
CA GLU A 133 13.38 13.76 -14.38
C GLU A 133 12.08 13.11 -13.88
N LEU A 134 11.99 11.78 -13.90
CA LEU A 134 10.82 11.05 -13.38
C LEU A 134 10.66 11.26 -11.87
N ILE A 135 11.76 11.22 -11.11
CA ILE A 135 11.75 11.51 -9.67
C ILE A 135 11.31 12.95 -9.44
N SER A 136 11.81 13.92 -10.22
CA SER A 136 11.39 15.32 -10.11
C SER A 136 9.91 15.52 -10.41
N ILE A 137 9.36 14.78 -11.37
CA ILE A 137 7.91 14.78 -11.62
C ILE A 137 7.16 14.25 -10.41
N ILE A 138 7.56 13.13 -9.83
CA ILE A 138 6.90 12.58 -8.63
C ILE A 138 7.01 13.53 -7.44
N LYS A 139 8.18 14.16 -7.22
CA LYS A 139 8.39 15.16 -6.17
C LYS A 139 7.49 16.39 -6.33
N SER A 140 7.10 16.73 -7.56
CA SER A 140 6.16 17.83 -7.81
C SER A 140 4.71 17.51 -7.42
N LEU A 141 4.37 16.22 -7.25
CA LEU A 141 3.04 15.76 -6.89
C LEU A 141 2.80 15.97 -5.39
N THR A 142 2.02 17.00 -5.07
CA THR A 142 1.75 17.45 -3.70
C THR A 142 0.24 17.57 -3.49
N PRO A 143 -0.27 17.38 -2.27
CA PRO A 143 -1.69 17.50 -2.03
C PRO A 143 -2.11 18.96 -2.23
N LEU A 144 -3.36 19.19 -2.60
CA LEU A 144 -3.89 20.56 -2.77
C LEU A 144 -3.63 21.45 -1.55
N ASN A 145 -3.86 20.90 -0.35
CA ASN A 145 -3.57 21.51 0.94
C ASN A 145 -3.56 20.42 2.02
N SER A 146 -3.16 20.80 3.24
CA SER A 146 -3.08 19.88 4.39
C SER A 146 -4.42 19.30 4.83
N LEU A 147 -5.53 20.04 4.67
CA LEU A 147 -6.87 19.58 5.07
C LEU A 147 -7.31 18.34 4.29
N ILE A 148 -6.83 18.16 3.05
CA ILE A 148 -7.08 16.94 2.27
C ILE A 148 -6.40 15.73 2.90
N ILE A 149 -5.20 15.91 3.48
CA ILE A 149 -4.48 14.84 4.19
C ILE A 149 -5.28 14.44 5.42
N GLU A 150 -5.68 15.39 6.26
CA GLU A 150 -6.49 15.13 7.47
C GLU A 150 -7.83 14.45 7.11
N LYS A 151 -8.46 14.88 6.01
CA LYS A 151 -9.75 14.35 5.58
C LYS A 151 -9.68 12.95 4.99
N TRP A 152 -8.59 12.58 4.34
CA TRP A 152 -8.48 11.31 3.60
C TRP A 152 -7.24 10.49 3.96
N GLY A 153 -6.06 11.11 3.96
CA GLY A 153 -4.80 10.44 4.24
C GLY A 153 -4.67 9.91 5.66
N GLU A 154 -5.26 10.57 6.64
CA GLU A 154 -5.21 10.16 8.06
C GLU A 154 -6.35 9.24 8.46
N LYS A 155 -7.40 9.14 7.64
CA LYS A 155 -8.56 8.28 7.93
C LYS A 155 -8.20 6.81 7.95
N SER A 156 -9.03 6.00 8.60
CA SER A 156 -8.82 4.55 8.67
C SER A 156 -8.97 3.90 7.29
N TYR A 157 -8.30 2.77 7.10
CA TYR A 157 -8.53 1.87 5.97
C TYR A 157 -10.00 1.45 5.90
N THR A 158 -10.63 1.14 7.03
CA THR A 158 -12.06 0.79 7.09
C THR A 158 -12.96 1.85 6.46
N THR A 159 -12.65 3.14 6.69
CA THR A 159 -13.45 4.25 6.15
C THR A 159 -13.07 4.64 4.73
N THR A 160 -11.85 4.38 4.29
CA THR A 160 -11.32 4.83 2.98
C THR A 160 -11.25 3.75 1.92
N SER A 161 -11.07 2.47 2.27
CA SER A 161 -11.00 1.38 1.32
C SER A 161 -12.36 1.08 0.69
N TYR A 162 -12.39 1.05 -0.64
CA TYR A 162 -13.52 0.59 -1.43
C TYR A 162 -13.90 -0.84 -1.08
N THR A 163 -12.90 -1.73 -1.02
CA THR A 163 -13.10 -3.15 -0.72
C THR A 163 -13.67 -3.32 0.67
N ALA A 164 -13.17 -2.58 1.66
CA ALA A 164 -13.68 -2.60 3.03
C ALA A 164 -15.13 -2.08 3.13
N ARG A 165 -15.41 -0.92 2.51
CA ARG A 165 -16.74 -0.29 2.60
C ARG A 165 -17.84 -1.08 1.89
N TYR A 166 -17.53 -1.65 0.72
CA TYR A 166 -18.54 -2.31 -0.10
C TYR A 166 -18.53 -3.84 0.03
N GLY A 167 -17.49 -4.44 0.60
CA GLY A 167 -17.33 -5.90 0.65
C GLY A 167 -17.20 -6.52 -0.74
N ILE A 168 -16.63 -5.78 -1.71
CA ILE A 168 -16.53 -6.23 -3.11
C ILE A 168 -15.07 -6.51 -3.45
N ALA A 169 -14.75 -7.81 -3.56
CA ALA A 169 -13.48 -8.30 -4.04
C ALA A 169 -13.15 -7.74 -5.43
N LYS A 170 -11.86 -7.56 -5.74
CA LYS A 170 -11.46 -7.16 -7.10
C LYS A 170 -11.54 -8.35 -8.07
N TRP A 171 -11.24 -9.55 -7.59
CA TRP A 171 -11.09 -10.77 -8.38
C TRP A 171 -11.91 -11.93 -7.79
N GLN A 172 -13.24 -11.79 -7.75
CA GLN A 172 -14.21 -12.75 -7.19
C GLN A 172 -14.08 -13.01 -5.68
N GLU A 173 -12.96 -13.57 -5.22
CA GLU A 173 -12.63 -13.75 -3.80
C GLU A 173 -11.17 -13.33 -3.55
N ASP A 174 -10.95 -12.51 -2.52
CA ASP A 174 -9.61 -12.12 -2.06
C ASP A 174 -9.57 -12.06 -0.52
N GLU A 175 -8.38 -12.18 0.08
CA GLU A 175 -8.15 -12.19 1.53
C GLU A 175 -8.78 -10.98 2.23
N ILE A 176 -8.76 -9.83 1.56
CA ILE A 176 -9.24 -8.57 2.11
C ILE A 176 -10.78 -8.56 2.21
N SER A 177 -11.47 -9.17 1.26
CA SER A 177 -12.94 -9.22 1.19
C SER A 177 -13.57 -10.33 2.03
N ARG A 178 -12.79 -11.31 2.52
CA ARG A 178 -13.28 -12.38 3.41
C ARG A 178 -13.58 -11.91 4.83
N VAL A 179 -13.16 -10.70 5.18
CA VAL A 179 -13.35 -10.12 6.53
C VAL A 179 -14.21 -8.87 6.52
N ILE A 180 -14.86 -8.62 7.66
CA ILE A 180 -15.48 -7.32 7.93
C ILE A 180 -14.43 -6.44 8.58
N TRP A 181 -14.24 -5.24 8.03
CA TRP A 181 -13.28 -4.27 8.53
C TRP A 181 -13.91 -3.35 9.57
N TYR A 182 -13.19 -3.10 10.64
CA TYR A 182 -13.57 -2.28 11.78
C TYR A 182 -12.50 -1.24 12.04
N GLU A 183 -12.91 -0.04 12.46
CA GLU A 183 -11.99 0.86 13.14
C GLU A 183 -11.58 0.25 14.47
N ASN A 184 -10.34 0.51 14.89
CA ASN A 184 -9.86 0.05 16.19
C ASN A 184 -10.70 0.67 17.32
N ASN A 185 -11.47 -0.16 18.02
CA ASN A 185 -12.31 0.25 19.14
C ASN A 185 -12.45 -0.88 20.18
N PHE A 186 -13.03 -0.55 21.33
CA PHE A 186 -13.16 -1.49 22.45
C PHE A 186 -13.92 -2.77 22.08
N ASP A 187 -15.00 -2.68 21.31
CA ASP A 187 -15.87 -3.82 21.03
C ASP A 187 -15.18 -4.87 20.16
N ILE A 188 -14.52 -4.43 19.08
CA ILE A 188 -13.78 -5.35 18.21
C ILE A 188 -12.55 -5.93 18.94
N ASN A 189 -11.88 -5.12 19.76
CA ASN A 189 -10.74 -5.58 20.55
C ASN A 189 -11.17 -6.66 21.55
N LYS A 190 -12.29 -6.46 22.25
CA LYS A 190 -12.85 -7.47 23.17
C LYS A 190 -13.21 -8.77 22.44
N ARG A 191 -13.82 -8.67 21.25
CA ARG A 191 -14.22 -9.84 20.45
C ARG A 191 -13.03 -10.68 20.00
N ILE A 192 -11.91 -10.03 19.68
CA ILE A 192 -10.68 -10.70 19.27
C ILE A 192 -9.92 -11.26 20.46
N SER A 193 -9.85 -10.51 21.57
CA SER A 193 -9.17 -10.95 22.78
C SER A 193 -9.82 -12.17 23.43
N SER A 194 -11.10 -12.46 23.13
CA SER A 194 -11.77 -13.67 23.60
C SER A 194 -11.49 -14.92 22.74
N GLN A 195 -10.58 -14.82 21.76
CA GLN A 195 -10.21 -15.92 20.88
C GLN A 195 -8.89 -16.52 21.36
N SER A 196 -8.72 -17.83 21.29
CA SER A 196 -7.44 -18.49 21.64
C SER A 196 -6.42 -18.40 20.50
N ILE A 197 -5.89 -17.20 20.26
CA ILE A 197 -4.92 -16.88 19.20
C ILE A 197 -3.83 -15.94 19.73
N PHE A 198 -2.74 -15.79 18.96
CA PHE A 198 -1.72 -14.78 19.25
C PHE A 198 -2.01 -13.50 18.48
N ILE A 199 -2.12 -12.37 19.18
CA ILE A 199 -2.34 -11.07 18.55
C ILE A 199 -1.23 -10.07 18.93
N PRO A 200 -0.91 -9.13 18.03
CA PRO A 200 0.05 -8.07 18.32
C PRO A 200 -0.51 -7.08 19.33
N SER A 201 0.40 -6.33 19.96
CA SER A 201 0.03 -5.15 20.75
C SER A 201 -0.73 -4.16 19.87
N PHE A 202 -1.80 -3.57 20.39
CA PHE A 202 -2.57 -2.53 19.67
C PHE A 202 -1.77 -1.25 19.43
N GLU A 203 -0.65 -1.07 20.13
CA GLU A 203 0.33 -0.02 19.86
C GLU A 203 1.71 -0.62 19.59
N TYR A 204 2.40 -0.08 18.58
CA TYR A 204 3.76 -0.50 18.28
C TYR A 204 4.62 0.68 17.82
N GLN A 205 5.47 1.19 18.71
CA GLN A 205 6.44 2.25 18.40
C GLN A 205 5.77 3.46 17.69
N GLU A 206 6.33 3.90 16.56
CA GLU A 206 5.78 4.94 15.69
C GLU A 206 4.60 4.49 14.81
N PHE A 207 4.05 3.30 15.02
CA PHE A 207 2.87 2.81 14.33
C PHE A 207 1.64 2.78 15.25
N PHE A 208 0.48 3.08 14.67
CA PHE A 208 -0.82 2.93 15.33
C PHE A 208 -1.64 1.84 14.62
N LEU A 209 -2.46 1.11 15.38
CA LEU A 209 -3.42 0.17 14.83
C LEU A 209 -4.56 0.95 14.18
N ASP A 210 -4.56 0.94 12.85
CA ASP A 210 -5.48 1.71 12.02
C ASP A 210 -6.84 1.01 11.87
N SER A 211 -6.81 -0.23 11.43
CA SER A 211 -8.02 -1.00 11.12
C SER A 211 -7.82 -2.49 11.43
N ILE A 212 -8.93 -3.14 11.75
CA ILE A 212 -8.98 -4.56 12.08
C ILE A 212 -9.99 -5.26 11.18
N GLY A 213 -9.54 -6.23 10.40
CA GLY A 213 -10.42 -7.15 9.68
C GLY A 213 -10.73 -8.35 10.56
N PHE A 214 -12.00 -8.74 10.69
CA PHE A 214 -12.40 -9.92 11.46
C PHE A 214 -13.48 -10.71 10.75
N ASN A 215 -13.33 -12.04 10.75
CA ASN A 215 -14.39 -12.98 10.40
C ASN A 215 -14.27 -14.26 11.22
N GLN A 216 -15.40 -14.90 11.49
CA GLN A 216 -15.47 -16.20 12.14
C GLN A 216 -16.22 -17.17 11.25
N ASN A 217 -15.60 -18.31 10.99
CA ASN A 217 -16.15 -19.37 10.15
C ASN A 217 -15.97 -20.74 10.83
N LYS A 218 -16.36 -21.80 10.12
CA LYS A 218 -16.33 -23.18 10.64
C LYS A 218 -14.93 -23.71 10.99
N PHE A 219 -13.86 -23.15 10.41
CA PHE A 219 -12.48 -23.57 10.66
C PHE A 219 -11.84 -22.78 11.81
N GLY A 220 -12.30 -21.56 12.06
CA GLY A 220 -11.82 -20.69 13.14
C GLY A 220 -12.04 -19.23 12.84
N VAL A 221 -11.16 -18.39 13.38
CA VAL A 221 -11.19 -16.93 13.17
C VAL A 221 -10.11 -16.51 12.18
N GLU A 222 -10.50 -15.67 11.23
CA GLU A 222 -9.57 -14.92 10.37
C GLU A 222 -9.50 -13.49 10.89
N THR A 223 -8.29 -12.96 11.10
CA THR A 223 -8.09 -11.62 11.64
C THR A 223 -6.93 -10.91 10.95
N HIS A 224 -7.15 -9.65 10.60
CA HIS A 224 -6.19 -8.78 9.93
C HIS A 224 -5.99 -7.56 10.82
N PHE A 225 -4.74 -7.19 11.05
CA PHE A 225 -4.36 -5.98 11.76
C PHE A 225 -3.55 -5.12 10.80
N LEU A 226 -4.06 -3.92 10.51
CA LEU A 226 -3.36 -2.95 9.70
C LEU A 226 -2.81 -1.87 10.61
N TYR A 227 -1.49 -1.75 10.65
CA TYR A 227 -0.81 -0.66 11.33
C TYR A 227 -0.29 0.35 10.32
N ARG A 228 -0.37 1.63 10.65
CA ARG A 228 0.20 2.72 9.85
C ARG A 228 1.10 3.63 10.68
N SER A 229 2.08 4.23 10.01
CA SER A 229 3.00 5.18 10.63
C SER A 229 2.25 6.43 11.10
N LYS A 230 2.49 6.81 12.36
CA LYS A 230 2.05 8.06 12.99
C LYS A 230 2.71 9.29 12.35
N ILE A 231 3.78 9.10 11.59
CA ILE A 231 4.58 10.18 11.01
C ILE A 231 4.13 10.48 9.58
N ASN A 232 4.00 9.45 8.74
CA ASN A 232 3.78 9.62 7.30
C ASN A 232 2.50 8.97 6.77
N TYR A 233 1.75 8.25 7.62
CA TYR A 233 0.47 7.58 7.32
C TYR A 233 0.49 6.62 6.12
N THR A 234 1.66 6.32 5.59
CA THR A 234 1.84 5.52 4.39
C THR A 234 2.62 4.26 4.71
N ASP A 235 3.71 4.36 5.49
CA ASP A 235 4.44 3.21 6.00
C ASP A 235 3.50 2.37 6.85
N GLY A 236 3.56 1.06 6.70
CA GLY A 236 2.59 0.20 7.36
C GLY A 236 3.03 -1.24 7.48
N ILE A 237 2.37 -1.91 8.42
CA ILE A 237 2.51 -3.31 8.74
C ILE A 237 1.14 -3.93 8.56
N TRP A 238 1.03 -4.95 7.73
CA TRP A 238 -0.16 -5.79 7.67
C TRP A 238 0.16 -7.14 8.30
N PHE A 239 -0.47 -7.40 9.42
CA PHE A 239 -0.41 -8.68 10.09
C PHE A 239 -1.74 -9.41 9.87
N TRP A 240 -1.66 -10.67 9.46
CA TRP A 240 -2.81 -11.48 9.09
C TRP A 240 -2.67 -12.86 9.71
N LEU A 241 -3.75 -13.37 10.28
CA LEU A 241 -3.85 -14.76 10.74
C LEU A 241 -5.14 -15.37 10.23
N ALA A 242 -5.07 -16.64 9.83
CA ALA A 242 -6.25 -17.43 9.50
C ALA A 242 -6.00 -18.91 9.78
N PRO A 243 -7.07 -19.73 9.90
CA PRO A 243 -6.94 -21.18 9.93
C PRO A 243 -6.18 -21.68 8.69
N GLU A 244 -5.35 -22.71 8.85
CA GLU A 244 -4.58 -23.31 7.75
C GLU A 244 -5.48 -23.79 6.61
N GLU A 245 -6.73 -24.17 6.90
CA GLU A 245 -7.72 -24.59 5.90
C GLU A 245 -8.17 -23.47 4.95
N MET A 246 -7.90 -22.21 5.30
CA MET A 246 -8.30 -21.04 4.51
C MET A 246 -7.15 -20.42 3.71
N ILE A 247 -5.91 -20.74 4.08
CA ILE A 247 -4.74 -20.19 3.42
C ILE A 247 -4.30 -21.21 2.40
N GLU A 248 -4.31 -20.84 1.12
CA GLU A 248 -3.58 -21.61 0.12
C GLU A 248 -2.15 -21.75 0.64
N ASN A 249 -1.72 -23.00 0.87
CA ASN A 249 -0.41 -23.31 1.40
C ASN A 249 0.64 -22.59 0.54
N LEU A 250 1.11 -21.43 1.01
CA LEU A 250 2.35 -20.84 0.56
C LEU A 250 3.40 -21.85 1.00
N SER A 251 3.67 -22.81 0.13
CA SER A 251 4.58 -23.89 0.48
C SER A 251 5.89 -23.26 0.96
N TYR A 252 6.61 -23.95 1.84
CA TYR A 252 7.95 -23.54 2.27
C TYR A 252 8.93 -23.30 1.09
N LYS A 253 8.54 -23.64 -0.15
CA LYS A 253 9.24 -23.37 -1.42
C LYS A 253 8.65 -22.19 -2.24
N VAL A 254 7.40 -21.78 -2.02
CA VAL A 254 6.66 -20.77 -2.81
C VAL A 254 7.07 -19.33 -2.46
N GLY A 255 8.01 -19.15 -1.52
CA GLY A 255 8.81 -17.94 -1.43
C GLY A 255 9.49 -17.50 -2.74
N GLU A 256 9.74 -18.44 -3.65
CA GLU A 256 10.32 -18.16 -4.97
C GLU A 256 9.38 -17.36 -5.90
N ASN A 257 8.06 -17.37 -5.63
CA ASN A 257 7.04 -16.72 -6.49
C ASN A 257 6.20 -15.65 -5.75
N ILE A 258 6.59 -15.23 -4.54
CA ILE A 258 5.97 -14.08 -3.86
C ILE A 258 6.34 -12.83 -4.66
N GLY A 259 5.55 -12.53 -5.68
CA GLY A 259 5.86 -11.52 -6.69
C GLY A 259 6.86 -12.03 -7.73
N VAL A 260 6.37 -12.56 -8.85
CA VAL A 260 7.13 -12.74 -10.11
C VAL A 260 7.90 -11.49 -10.58
N ARG A 261 7.60 -10.34 -9.98
CA ARG A 261 8.16 -9.02 -10.27
C ARG A 261 9.42 -8.73 -9.45
N GLN A 262 9.66 -9.40 -8.31
CA GLN A 262 10.71 -9.05 -7.35
C GLN A 262 11.40 -10.27 -6.76
N SER A 263 12.71 -10.21 -6.61
CA SER A 263 13.47 -11.28 -5.94
C SER A 263 13.46 -11.11 -4.42
N TRP A 264 13.32 -12.23 -3.71
CA TRP A 264 13.29 -12.27 -2.25
C TRP A 264 14.35 -13.22 -1.70
N ASN A 265 15.09 -12.74 -0.70
CA ASN A 265 16.01 -13.57 0.07
C ASN A 265 15.25 -14.24 1.21
N VAL A 266 15.16 -15.56 1.18
CA VAL A 266 14.43 -16.35 2.18
C VAL A 266 15.39 -16.88 3.24
N LYS A 267 15.03 -16.72 4.51
CA LYS A 267 15.75 -17.27 5.66
C LYS A 267 14.78 -17.92 6.63
N LYS A 268 15.24 -18.99 7.27
CA LYS A 268 14.53 -19.67 8.35
C LYS A 268 15.10 -19.21 9.68
N GLU A 269 14.26 -18.72 10.58
CA GLU A 269 14.67 -18.27 11.91
C GLU A 269 13.80 -18.93 12.99
N ARG A 270 14.38 -19.14 14.17
CA ARG A 270 13.63 -19.57 15.35
C ARG A 270 13.46 -18.39 16.28
N LEU A 271 12.26 -18.22 16.81
CA LEU A 271 11.91 -17.14 17.72
C LEU A 271 11.01 -17.69 18.83
N LEU A 272 11.14 -17.14 20.03
CA LEU A 272 10.22 -17.39 21.12
C LEU A 272 9.14 -16.30 21.14
N ILE A 273 7.87 -16.70 21.16
CA ILE A 273 6.70 -15.83 21.34
C ILE A 273 5.99 -16.26 22.61
N GLY A 274 6.03 -15.44 23.66
CA GLY A 274 5.67 -15.88 25.00
C GLY A 274 6.53 -17.08 25.42
N ASN A 275 5.90 -18.23 25.63
CA ASN A 275 6.57 -19.51 25.93
C ASN A 275 6.61 -20.47 24.74
N THR A 276 6.20 -20.04 23.55
CA THR A 276 6.09 -20.89 22.36
C THR A 276 7.27 -20.63 21.43
N GLU A 277 8.09 -21.65 21.18
CA GLU A 277 9.11 -21.59 20.13
C GLU A 277 8.42 -21.77 18.77
N ILE A 278 8.64 -20.82 17.86
CA ILE A 278 8.17 -20.89 16.49
C ILE A 278 9.34 -20.98 15.53
N THR A 279 9.07 -21.62 14.40
CA THR A 279 9.92 -21.58 13.22
C THR A 279 9.27 -20.66 12.20
N MET A 280 9.96 -19.59 11.83
CA MET A 280 9.47 -18.57 10.91
C MET A 280 10.30 -18.56 9.64
N LEU A 281 9.62 -18.42 8.49
CA LEU A 281 10.26 -18.04 7.24
C LEU A 281 10.18 -16.53 7.08
N ILE A 282 11.34 -15.90 6.89
CA ILE A 282 11.49 -14.47 6.66
C ILE A 282 11.98 -14.27 5.23
N HIS A 283 11.27 -13.43 4.49
CA HIS A 283 11.55 -13.03 3.13
C HIS A 283 11.93 -11.55 3.16
N LYS A 284 13.15 -11.26 2.72
CA LYS A 284 13.65 -9.89 2.57
C LYS A 284 13.73 -9.55 1.09
N GLN A 285 13.03 -8.50 0.66
CA GLN A 285 13.07 -8.05 -0.72
C GLN A 285 14.51 -7.67 -1.10
N ASN A 286 14.95 -8.04 -2.30
CA ASN A 286 16.27 -7.72 -2.81
C ASN A 286 16.30 -6.33 -3.47
N ALA A 287 16.19 -5.29 -2.64
CA ALA A 287 16.24 -3.89 -3.04
C ALA A 287 17.04 -3.07 -2.01
N GLN A 288 17.49 -1.87 -2.39
CA GLN A 288 18.20 -0.96 -1.47
C GLN A 288 17.33 -0.66 -0.23
N TYR A 289 16.07 -0.30 -0.46
CA TYR A 289 15.04 -0.27 0.57
C TYR A 289 14.14 -1.48 0.39
N TYR A 290 14.10 -2.34 1.40
CA TYR A 290 13.48 -3.66 1.28
C TYR A 290 12.17 -3.74 2.05
N GLY A 291 11.18 -4.35 1.41
CA GLY A 291 10.01 -4.89 2.09
C GLY A 291 10.35 -6.17 2.84
N TRP A 292 9.50 -6.50 3.80
CA TRP A 292 9.57 -7.76 4.53
C TRP A 292 8.29 -8.53 4.38
N TYR A 293 8.42 -9.83 4.19
CA TYR A 293 7.35 -10.77 4.38
C TYR A 293 7.80 -11.84 5.35
N ALA A 294 6.94 -12.25 6.28
CA ALA A 294 7.23 -13.37 7.16
C ALA A 294 5.99 -14.20 7.39
N HIS A 295 6.18 -15.50 7.56
CA HIS A 295 5.09 -16.39 7.93
C HIS A 295 5.56 -17.56 8.80
N TRP A 296 4.65 -18.03 9.64
CA TRP A 296 4.85 -19.14 10.57
C TRP A 296 3.51 -19.77 10.96
N LYS A 297 3.58 -20.88 11.70
CA LYS A 297 2.41 -21.63 12.17
C LYS A 297 2.43 -21.76 13.69
N ILE A 298 1.28 -21.58 14.33
CA ILE A 298 1.06 -21.94 15.74
C ILE A 298 -0.28 -22.68 15.82
N GLY A 299 -0.24 -23.94 16.27
CA GLY A 299 -1.44 -24.79 16.28
C GLY A 299 -2.02 -24.94 14.87
N LYS A 300 -3.32 -24.64 14.72
CA LYS A 300 -4.04 -24.67 13.44
C LYS A 300 -4.01 -23.36 12.65
N TYR A 301 -3.35 -22.33 13.17
CA TYR A 301 -3.34 -21.00 12.54
C TYR A 301 -2.02 -20.74 11.83
N ILE A 302 -2.12 -20.18 10.64
CA ILE A 302 -1.01 -19.59 9.90
C ILE A 302 -1.02 -18.10 10.15
N TYR A 303 0.15 -17.56 10.44
CA TYR A 303 0.39 -16.15 10.68
C TYR A 303 1.26 -15.61 9.56
N GLN A 304 0.90 -14.44 9.08
CA GLN A 304 1.56 -13.73 7.99
C GLN A 304 1.78 -12.28 8.38
N LEU A 305 2.92 -11.75 7.94
CA LEU A 305 3.33 -10.39 8.24
C LEU A 305 3.92 -9.78 6.97
N PHE A 306 3.33 -8.69 6.51
CA PHE A 306 3.78 -7.91 5.37
C PHE A 306 4.18 -6.53 5.84
N ILE A 307 5.35 -6.08 5.43
CA ILE A 307 5.86 -4.75 5.73
C ILE A 307 6.36 -4.14 4.45
N ARG A 308 5.83 -2.98 4.10
CA ARG A 308 6.21 -2.33 2.85
C ARG A 308 7.66 -1.85 2.90
N PRO A 309 8.31 -1.70 1.74
CA PRO A 309 9.60 -1.05 1.65
C PRO A 309 9.53 0.34 2.29
N SER A 310 10.46 0.60 3.21
CA SER A 310 10.53 1.84 3.98
C SER A 310 11.97 2.11 4.37
N VAL A 311 12.32 3.39 4.49
CA VAL A 311 13.62 3.82 5.02
C VAL A 311 13.70 3.68 6.54
N ASN A 312 12.54 3.59 7.18
CA ASN A 312 12.40 3.55 8.63
C ASN A 312 12.29 2.12 9.17
N PHE A 313 12.17 1.12 8.30
CA PHE A 313 11.92 -0.25 8.72
C PHE A 313 13.15 -1.15 8.51
N ASN A 314 13.56 -1.84 9.58
CA ASN A 314 14.71 -2.74 9.57
C ASN A 314 14.35 -4.09 10.21
N LYS A 315 15.31 -5.01 10.25
CA LYS A 315 15.11 -6.34 10.84
C LYS A 315 14.77 -6.29 12.33
N GLU A 316 15.34 -5.34 13.06
CA GLU A 316 15.08 -5.17 14.49
C GLU A 316 13.60 -4.85 14.74
N LYS A 317 13.04 -3.88 14.00
CA LYS A 317 11.61 -3.55 14.06
C LYS A 317 10.72 -4.72 13.63
N LEU A 318 11.13 -5.51 12.63
CA LEU A 318 10.41 -6.74 12.27
C LEU A 318 10.31 -7.69 13.47
N THR A 319 11.46 -8.01 14.06
CA THR A 319 11.51 -8.94 15.20
C THR A 319 10.86 -8.36 16.45
N GLY A 320 10.96 -7.05 16.66
CA GLY A 320 10.33 -6.33 17.76
C GLY A 320 8.81 -6.39 17.67
N PHE A 321 8.24 -6.20 16.47
CA PHE A 321 6.81 -6.35 16.23
C PHE A 321 6.32 -7.76 16.57
N ILE A 322 7.03 -8.79 16.08
CA ILE A 322 6.66 -10.19 16.33
C ILE A 322 6.75 -10.52 17.84
N LYS A 323 7.73 -9.96 18.56
CA LYS A 323 7.85 -10.12 20.02
C LYS A 323 6.70 -9.46 20.80
N THR A 324 5.90 -8.59 20.18
CA THR A 324 4.69 -8.06 20.82
C THR A 324 3.50 -9.00 20.75
N LEU A 325 3.61 -10.11 20.01
CA LEU A 325 2.54 -11.10 19.95
C LEU A 325 2.38 -11.76 21.32
N ASN A 326 1.16 -11.75 21.83
CA ASN A 326 0.80 -12.41 23.08
C ASN A 326 -0.42 -13.30 22.85
N GLU A 327 -0.47 -14.41 23.57
CA GLU A 327 -1.66 -15.27 23.60
C GLU A 327 -2.77 -14.50 24.33
N VAL A 328 -3.92 -14.37 23.67
CA VAL A 328 -5.15 -13.89 24.30
C VAL A 328 -6.07 -15.08 24.55
N LYS A 329 -6.82 -15.06 25.66
CA LYS A 329 -7.64 -16.18 26.14
C LYS A 329 -9.07 -15.75 26.39
#